data_AF-A0A844NIB1-F1
#
_entry.id   AF-A0A844NIB1-F1
#
_cell.length_a   1.000
_cell.length_b   1.000
_cell.length_c   1.000
_cell.angle_alpha   90.00
_cell.angle_beta   90.00
_cell.angle_gamma   90.00
#
_symmetry.space_group_name_H-M   'P 1'
#
loop_
_entity.id
_entity.type
_entity.pdbx_description
1 polymer ?
#
loop_
_entity_poly.entity_id
_entity_poly.type
_entity_poly.pdbx_seq_one_letter_code
_entity_poly.pdbx_strand_id
1 'polypeptide(L)'
;MLKSSCQSKLFRPSLAQQPLAFAENPTVKGFLERSGQESLPLILVDGEVALAGRYPSRSELTRWAGIESLEASSAKDTCCSGGRCC
;
A
#
# COMPACT_ATOMS: atom_id res chain seq x y z
N MET A 1 16.75 -9.69 -24.49
CA MET A 1 17.01 -9.12 -23.16
C MET A 1 15.83 -8.27 -22.70
N LEU A 2 14.86 -8.82 -21.96
CA LEU A 2 13.85 -8.02 -21.23
C LEU A 2 13.45 -8.81 -19.96
N LYS A 3 14.29 -8.75 -18.93
CA LYS A 3 13.93 -9.23 -17.57
C LYS A 3 13.64 -7.99 -16.70
N SER A 4 12.52 -7.32 -16.94
CA SER A 4 11.92 -6.46 -15.91
C SER A 4 11.23 -7.35 -14.90
N SER A 5 11.97 -7.82 -13.90
CA SER A 5 11.43 -8.56 -12.78
C SER A 5 11.56 -7.67 -11.55
N CYS A 6 10.66 -6.70 -11.40
CA CYS A 6 10.45 -6.05 -10.12
C CYS A 6 9.78 -7.09 -9.21
N GLN A 7 10.58 -7.87 -8.49
CA GLN A 7 10.11 -8.87 -7.53
C GLN A 7 9.70 -8.18 -6.23
N SER A 8 8.60 -7.44 -6.26
CA SER A 8 7.99 -6.90 -5.05
C SER A 8 7.28 -8.03 -4.31
N LYS A 9 7.87 -8.55 -3.23
CA LYS A 9 7.27 -9.60 -2.41
C LYS A 9 6.18 -9.01 -1.50
N LEU A 10 4.91 -9.20 -1.87
CA LEU A 10 3.77 -8.84 -1.02
C LEU A 10 3.45 -10.00 -0.07
N PHE A 11 3.56 -9.76 1.24
CA PHE A 11 3.15 -10.71 2.28
C PHE A 11 2.09 -10.05 3.15
N ARG A 12 0.88 -10.66 3.22
CA ARG A 12 -0.26 -10.13 3.95
C ARG A 12 -0.80 -11.18 4.94
N PRO A 13 -0.15 -11.38 6.08
CA PRO A 13 -0.67 -12.24 7.13
C PRO A 13 -1.92 -11.60 7.74
N SER A 14 -2.87 -12.43 8.18
CA SER A 14 -3.97 -11.97 9.03
C SER A 14 -3.74 -12.44 10.46
N LEU A 15 -4.18 -11.66 11.45
CA LEU A 15 -4.03 -12.06 12.86
C LEU A 15 -4.72 -13.39 13.17
N ALA A 16 -5.85 -13.68 12.50
CA ALA A 16 -6.58 -14.93 12.70
C ALA A 16 -5.84 -16.16 12.14
N GLN A 17 -5.11 -16.01 11.03
CA GLN A 17 -4.44 -17.14 10.37
C GLN A 17 -2.99 -17.31 10.83
N GLN A 18 -2.30 -16.20 11.13
CA GLN A 18 -0.87 -16.20 11.45
C GLN A 18 -0.56 -15.22 12.59
N PRO A 19 -1.05 -15.47 13.82
CA PRO A 19 -0.81 -14.59 14.96
C PRO A 19 0.68 -14.50 15.33
N LEU A 20 1.43 -15.60 15.16
CA LEU A 20 2.88 -15.65 15.43
C LEU A 20 3.66 -14.63 14.58
N ALA A 21 3.30 -14.44 13.31
CA ALA A 21 3.97 -13.47 12.43
C ALA A 21 3.88 -12.02 12.94
N PHE A 22 2.84 -11.69 13.73
CA PHE A 22 2.69 -10.37 14.35
C PHE A 22 3.44 -10.26 15.68
N ALA A 23 3.60 -11.38 16.40
CA ALA A 23 4.36 -11.45 17.65
C ALA A 23 5.89 -11.46 17.42
N GLU A 24 6.34 -12.06 16.32
CA GLU A 24 7.76 -12.17 15.96
C GLU A 24 8.35 -10.87 15.43
N ASN A 25 7.52 -9.95 14.92
CA ASN A 25 7.99 -8.65 14.46
C ASN A 25 7.88 -7.62 15.60
N PRO A 26 9.01 -7.13 16.17
CA PRO A 26 8.99 -6.26 17.34
C PRO A 26 8.29 -4.92 17.06
N THR A 27 8.40 -4.40 15.84
CA THR A 27 7.74 -3.17 15.40
C THR A 27 6.23 -3.33 15.42
N VAL A 28 5.72 -4.44 14.86
CA VAL A 28 4.29 -4.76 14.83
C VAL A 28 3.76 -5.01 16.23
N LYS A 29 4.47 -5.83 17.02
CA LYS A 29 4.10 -6.15 18.40
C LYS A 29 3.98 -4.89 19.24
N GLY A 30 5.00 -4.04 19.24
CA GLY A 30 4.98 -2.79 20.00
C GLY A 30 3.88 -1.83 19.53
N PHE A 31 3.54 -1.83 18.24
CA PHE A 31 2.41 -1.05 17.74
C PHE A 31 1.07 -1.58 18.25
N LEU A 32 0.84 -2.89 18.16
CA LEU A 32 -0.38 -3.54 18.65
C LEU A 32 -0.56 -3.39 20.15
N GLU A 33 0.52 -3.44 20.95
CA GLU A 33 0.47 -3.24 22.40
C GLU A 33 0.02 -1.82 22.78
N ARG A 34 0.36 -0.80 21.97
CA ARG A 34 0.00 0.60 22.24
C ARG A 34 -1.34 1.01 21.65
N SER A 35 -1.63 0.59 20.43
CA SER A 35 -2.78 1.05 19.64
C SER A 35 -3.91 0.04 19.57
N GLY A 36 -3.68 -1.22 19.97
CA GLY A 36 -4.65 -2.30 19.90
C GLY A 36 -4.88 -2.83 18.49
N GLN A 37 -5.57 -3.97 18.39
CA GLN A 37 -5.89 -4.63 17.11
C GLN A 37 -6.85 -3.81 16.23
N GLU A 38 -7.60 -2.87 16.82
CA GLU A 38 -8.50 -1.95 16.13
C GLU A 38 -7.79 -1.04 15.12
N SER A 39 -6.47 -0.86 15.29
CA SER A 39 -5.62 -0.04 14.42
C SER A 39 -5.15 -0.76 13.14
N LEU A 40 -5.60 -2.00 12.93
CA LEU A 40 -5.37 -2.70 11.67
C LEU A 40 -6.25 -2.14 10.54
N PRO A 41 -5.81 -2.21 9.28
CA PRO A 41 -4.57 -2.83 8.79
C PRO A 41 -3.31 -2.00 9.10
N LEU A 42 -2.21 -2.69 9.43
CA LEU A 42 -0.89 -2.11 9.63
C LEU A 42 0.00 -2.43 8.43
N ILE A 43 0.69 -1.42 7.90
CA ILE A 43 1.55 -1.53 6.71
C ILE A 43 2.97 -1.15 7.11
N LEU A 44 3.90 -2.04 6.78
CA LEU A 44 5.33 -1.82 6.95
C LEU A 44 5.98 -1.59 5.58
N VAL A 45 6.85 -0.60 5.49
CA VAL A 45 7.73 -0.34 4.34
C VAL A 45 9.15 -0.38 4.87
N ASP A 46 10.01 -1.21 4.28
CA ASP A 46 11.40 -1.41 4.72
C ASP A 46 11.57 -1.75 6.22
N GLY A 47 10.54 -2.37 6.83
CA GLY A 47 10.54 -2.76 8.24
C GLY A 47 9.97 -1.71 9.21
N GLU A 48 9.63 -0.52 8.70
CA GLU A 48 9.08 0.59 9.48
C GLU A 48 7.58 0.78 9.27
N VAL A 49 6.87 1.28 10.29
CA VAL A 49 5.43 1.56 10.20
C VAL A 49 5.20 2.74 9.26
N ALA A 50 4.67 2.47 8.07
CA ALA A 50 4.30 3.51 7.12
C ALA A 50 2.86 3.98 7.32
N LEU A 51 1.96 3.07 7.69
CA LEU A 51 0.53 3.36 7.74
C LEU A 51 -0.22 2.40 8.67
N ALA A 52 -1.22 2.92 9.39
CA ALA A 52 -2.11 2.14 10.25
C ALA A 52 -3.57 2.59 10.09
N GLY A 53 -4.52 1.66 10.25
CA GLY A 53 -5.97 1.92 10.27
C GLY A 53 -6.62 2.20 8.92
N ARG A 54 -5.86 2.26 7.83
CA ARG A 54 -6.40 2.36 6.46
C ARG A 54 -5.53 1.56 5.48
N TYR A 55 -6.03 1.34 4.27
CA TYR A 55 -5.19 0.81 3.20
C TYR A 55 -4.48 1.94 2.45
N PRO A 56 -3.24 1.72 1.99
CA PRO A 56 -2.55 2.68 1.16
C PRO A 56 -3.25 2.81 -0.20
N SER A 57 -3.27 4.04 -0.72
CA SER A 57 -3.67 4.35 -2.08
C SER A 57 -2.63 3.89 -3.10
N ARG A 58 -3.02 3.85 -4.38
CA ARG A 58 -2.09 3.49 -5.46
C ARG A 58 -0.89 4.45 -5.53
N SER A 59 -1.10 5.74 -5.31
CA SER A 59 -0.02 6.74 -5.30
C SER A 59 0.97 6.51 -4.15
N GLU A 60 0.47 6.19 -2.95
CA GLU A 60 1.33 5.81 -1.80
C GLU A 60 2.17 4.56 -2.12
N LEU A 61 1.57 3.52 -2.70
CA LEU A 61 2.28 2.29 -3.10
C LEU A 61 3.34 2.56 -4.17
N THR A 62 3.01 3.33 -5.20
CA THR A 62 3.94 3.68 -6.29
C THR A 62 5.16 4.42 -5.73
N ARG A 63 4.93 5.35 -4.80
CA ARG A 63 5.99 6.10 -4.12
C ARG A 63 6.91 5.20 -3.31
N TRP A 64 6.37 4.26 -2.53
CA TRP A 64 7.20 3.34 -1.72
C TRP A 64 7.92 2.29 -2.56
N ALA A 65 7.31 1.83 -3.65
CA ALA A 65 7.91 0.85 -4.54
C ALA A 65 9.04 1.45 -5.41
N GLY A 66 9.29 2.76 -5.32
CA GLY A 66 10.23 3.46 -6.20
C GLY A 66 9.85 3.34 -7.69
N ILE A 67 8.58 3.01 -7.96
CA ILE A 67 8.08 2.96 -9.32
C ILE A 67 7.87 4.40 -9.73
N GLU A 68 8.53 4.81 -10.80
CA GLU A 68 8.28 6.12 -11.41
C GLU A 68 6.79 6.18 -11.73
N SER A 69 6.05 6.98 -10.96
CA SER A 69 4.65 7.25 -11.21
C SER A 69 4.60 7.90 -12.59
N LEU A 70 4.22 7.13 -13.61
CA LEU A 70 3.66 7.71 -14.81
C LEU A 70 2.42 8.43 -14.32
N GLU A 71 2.60 9.71 -14.03
CA GLU A 71 1.65 10.62 -13.42
C GLU A 71 0.23 10.20 -13.81
N ALA A 72 -0.58 9.96 -12.79
CA ALA A 72 -2.02 10.07 -12.95
C ALA A 72 -2.28 11.52 -13.35
N SER A 73 -2.18 11.81 -14.65
CA SER A 73 -2.67 13.03 -15.24
C SER A 73 -4.08 13.18 -14.73
N SER A 74 -4.25 14.20 -13.90
CA SER A 74 -5.53 14.73 -13.52
C SER A 74 -6.30 15.06 -14.80
N ALA A 75 -7.06 14.09 -15.31
CA ALA A 75 -8.13 14.36 -16.25
C ALA A 75 -9.31 14.92 -15.46
N LYS A 76 -9.09 16.08 -14.83
CA LYS A 76 -10.16 17.06 -14.65
C LYS A 76 -10.17 17.89 -15.93
N ASP A 77 -10.75 17.33 -16.99
CA ASP A 77 -11.25 18.12 -18.10
C ASP A 77 -12.72 17.74 -18.29
N THR A 78 -13.56 18.24 -17.38
CA THR A 78 -14.90 18.63 -17.81
C THR A 78 -14.75 19.97 -18.52
N CYS A 79 -14.59 19.93 -19.86
CA CYS A 79 -14.87 21.08 -20.71
C CYS A 79 -14.98 20.64 -22.18
N CYS A 80 -16.23 20.51 -22.64
CA CYS A 80 -16.73 20.80 -23.98
C CYS A 80 -15.73 20.86 -25.16
N SER A 81 -15.97 20.04 -26.20
CA SER A 81 -16.40 20.49 -27.55
C SER A 81 -16.06 19.46 -28.64
N GLY A 82 -17.06 18.94 -29.36
CA GLY A 82 -16.83 18.42 -30.72
C GLY A 82 -17.31 17.00 -31.06
N GLY A 83 -18.60 16.72 -30.89
CA GLY A 83 -19.42 16.02 -31.88
C GLY A 83 -19.03 14.60 -32.35
N ARG A 84 -19.62 13.58 -31.71
CA ARG A 84 -20.73 12.77 -32.28
C ARG A 84 -21.09 11.64 -31.31
N CYS A 85 -22.30 11.69 -30.80
CA CYS A 85 -23.03 10.49 -30.41
C CYS A 85 -23.39 9.72 -31.69
N CYS A 86 -23.01 8.45 -31.77
CA CYS A 86 -23.65 7.36 -32.51
C CYS A 86 -23.26 6.06 -31.81
#